data_AF-X6C8E3-F1
#
_entry.id   AF-X6C8E3-F1
#
_cell.length_a   1.000
_cell.length_b   1.000
_cell.length_c   1.000
_cell.angle_alpha   90.00
_cell.angle_beta   90.00
_cell.angle_gamma   90.00
#
_symmetry.space_group_name_H-M   'P 1'
#
loop_
_entity.id
_entity.type
_entity.pdbx_description
1 polymer ?
#
loop_
_entity_poly.entity_id
_entity_poly.type
_entity_poly.pdbx_seq_one_letter_code
_entity_poly.pdbx_strand_id
1 'polypeptide(L)'
;MISIRLQWERPADGVELAFDGDAIRARTPRSIPVTYEVTDLENPIVLHLINCRTNEDRVAFLSRFGFLRQDKGWLGMTGVEVEQDRLSASLTEPSLSFIPLPQIEYANQVMNEQGYQVSLRPAFEEFGGEGLRLVLHPDSLSSFMAMEVALAHEAGAALTMCEHCGKSFLTGPLTGRRSHAKYCSDRCRVAAMRKRNAAKGE
;
A
#
# COMPACT_ATOMS: atom_id res chain seq x y z
N MET A 1 8.54 14.40 -8.61
CA MET A 1 7.31 13.64 -8.31
C MET A 1 6.18 14.64 -8.14
N ILE A 2 5.08 14.47 -8.88
CA ILE A 2 3.86 15.26 -8.67
C ILE A 2 3.26 14.83 -7.31
N SER A 3 2.75 15.77 -6.51
CA SER A 3 2.15 15.43 -5.21
C SER A 3 0.85 14.66 -5.42
N ILE A 4 0.71 13.54 -4.72
CA ILE A 4 -0.49 12.70 -4.72
C ILE A 4 -1.07 12.72 -3.31
N ARG A 5 -2.31 13.19 -3.19
CA ARG A 5 -2.97 13.40 -1.90
C ARG A 5 -4.39 12.86 -1.91
N LEU A 6 -4.69 11.89 -1.05
CA LEU A 6 -6.02 11.37 -0.85
C LEU A 6 -6.67 12.06 0.36
N GLN A 7 -7.79 12.75 0.11
CA GLN A 7 -8.71 13.18 1.15
C GLN A 7 -9.72 12.05 1.40
N TRP A 8 -9.73 11.49 2.61
CA TRP A 8 -10.46 10.25 2.90
C TRP A 8 -11.26 10.33 4.19
N GLU A 9 -12.12 9.33 4.36
CA GLU A 9 -12.82 9.06 5.60
C GLU A 9 -12.52 7.62 6.04
N ARG A 10 -12.21 7.45 7.32
CA ARG A 10 -12.10 6.10 7.92
C ARG A 10 -13.09 5.93 9.07
N PRO A 11 -13.54 4.69 9.35
CA PRO A 11 -14.41 4.40 10.49
C PRO A 11 -13.77 4.83 11.81
N ALA A 12 -14.46 5.67 12.58
CA ALA A 12 -13.94 6.25 13.82
C ALA A 12 -13.64 5.18 14.86
N ASP A 13 -14.55 4.21 14.96
CA ASP A 13 -14.56 3.18 15.99
C ASP A 13 -14.09 1.81 15.44
N GLY A 14 -13.51 1.82 14.24
CA GLY A 14 -12.99 0.64 13.54
C GLY A 14 -14.03 -0.14 12.74
N VAL A 15 -13.60 -1.28 12.21
CA VAL A 15 -14.45 -2.22 11.47
C VAL A 15 -14.57 -3.56 12.20
N GLU A 16 -15.53 -4.37 11.77
CA GLU A 16 -15.74 -5.72 12.25
C GLU A 16 -16.19 -6.63 11.10
N LEU A 17 -15.98 -7.93 11.30
CA LEU A 17 -16.56 -8.96 10.44
C LEU A 17 -18.05 -9.10 10.74
N ALA A 18 -18.82 -9.32 9.68
CA ALA A 18 -20.24 -9.59 9.73
C ALA A 18 -20.56 -10.79 8.84
N PHE A 19 -21.76 -11.38 9.00
CA PHE A 19 -22.26 -12.49 8.18
C PHE A 19 -21.25 -13.65 8.13
N ASP A 20 -20.93 -14.20 9.30
CA ASP A 20 -20.02 -15.34 9.49
C ASP A 20 -18.58 -15.14 8.97
N GLY A 21 -18.18 -13.89 8.72
CA GLY A 21 -16.83 -13.55 8.26
C GLY A 21 -16.75 -13.12 6.80
N ASP A 22 -17.84 -13.25 6.05
CA ASP A 22 -17.85 -12.99 4.61
C ASP A 22 -17.93 -11.50 4.28
N ALA A 23 -18.40 -10.67 5.22
CA ALA A 23 -18.56 -9.24 5.02
C ALA A 23 -17.83 -8.41 6.07
N ILE A 24 -17.53 -7.17 5.70
CA ILE A 24 -16.90 -6.19 6.58
C ILE A 24 -17.82 -4.97 6.68
N ARG A 25 -17.99 -4.46 7.89
CA ARG A 25 -18.74 -3.23 8.14
C ARG A 25 -18.06 -2.35 9.18
N ALA A 26 -18.36 -1.05 9.14
CA ALA A 26 -17.98 -0.15 10.22
C ALA A 26 -18.77 -0.52 11.47
N ARG A 27 -18.13 -0.48 12.64
CA ARG A 27 -18.80 -0.78 13.93
C ARG A 27 -19.87 0.25 14.27
N THR A 28 -19.66 1.49 13.82
CA THR A 28 -20.60 2.60 13.97
C THR A 28 -20.65 3.41 12.67
N PRO A 29 -21.68 4.25 12.49
CA PRO A 29 -21.75 5.17 11.34
C PRO A 29 -20.73 6.32 11.40
N ARG A 30 -20.01 6.50 12.51
CA ARG A 30 -19.07 7.61 12.71
C ARG A 30 -17.84 7.41 11.82
N SER A 31 -17.48 8.45 11.07
CA SER A 31 -16.22 8.53 10.33
C SER A 31 -15.35 9.69 10.84
N ILE A 32 -14.05 9.59 10.58
CA ILE A 32 -13.06 10.63 10.86
C ILE A 32 -12.40 11.01 9.52
N PRO A 33 -12.35 12.30 9.16
CA PRO A 33 -11.61 12.74 7.99
C PRO A 33 -10.11 12.55 8.21
N VAL A 34 -9.43 12.06 7.19
CA VAL A 34 -7.98 11.81 7.20
C VAL A 34 -7.40 12.18 5.85
N THR A 35 -6.15 12.64 5.84
CA THR A 35 -5.42 12.93 4.61
C THR A 35 -4.23 12.00 4.53
N TYR A 36 -4.08 11.33 3.38
CA TYR A 36 -2.89 10.55 3.05
C TYR A 36 -2.14 11.25 1.92
N GLU A 37 -0.82 11.29 2.01
CA GLU A 37 0.04 11.91 1.00
C GLU A 37 1.25 11.02 0.75
N VAL A 38 1.58 10.83 -0.53
CA VAL A 38 2.83 10.16 -0.90
C VAL A 38 3.95 11.20 -0.92
N THR A 39 4.80 11.16 0.09
CA THR A 39 6.00 12.02 0.20
C THR A 39 7.27 11.26 -0.16
N ASP A 40 7.29 9.98 0.19
CA ASP A 40 8.34 9.00 -0.11
C ASP A 40 7.73 7.59 -0.21
N LEU A 41 8.59 6.58 -0.36
CA LEU A 41 8.23 5.17 -0.41
C LEU A 41 8.80 4.41 0.80
N GLU A 42 9.08 5.09 1.92
CA GLU A 42 9.61 4.44 3.13
C GLU A 42 8.56 3.59 3.86
N ASN A 43 7.31 4.06 3.85
CA ASN A 43 6.16 3.41 4.49
C ASN A 43 4.84 3.63 3.72
N PRO A 44 4.75 3.22 2.44
CA PRO A 44 3.53 3.35 1.65
C PRO A 44 2.41 2.45 2.20
N ILE A 45 1.17 2.89 2.03
CA ILE A 45 -0.04 2.22 2.52
C ILE A 45 -0.21 0.84 1.89
N VAL A 46 0.11 0.68 0.60
CA VAL A 46 0.05 -0.59 -0.11
C VAL A 46 0.82 -1.70 0.60
N LEU A 47 1.98 -1.39 1.19
CA LEU A 47 2.77 -2.38 1.93
C LEU A 47 2.07 -2.86 3.20
N HIS A 48 1.21 -2.04 3.81
CA HIS A 48 0.44 -2.47 4.97
C HIS A 48 -0.61 -3.50 4.60
N LEU A 49 -1.26 -3.36 3.43
CA LEU A 49 -2.27 -4.31 2.96
C LEU A 49 -1.65 -5.62 2.50
N ILE A 50 -0.60 -5.59 1.66
CA ILE A 50 0.02 -6.83 1.15
C ILE A 50 0.65 -7.69 2.26
N ASN A 51 0.99 -7.08 3.39
CA ASN A 51 1.54 -7.77 4.55
C ASN A 51 0.48 -8.34 5.49
N CYS A 52 -0.81 -8.11 5.24
CA CYS A 52 -1.91 -8.76 5.98
C CYS A 52 -1.91 -10.26 5.65
N ARG A 53 -1.88 -11.12 6.67
CA ARG A 53 -1.88 -12.58 6.49
C ARG A 53 -3.18 -13.23 6.94
N THR A 54 -3.94 -12.55 7.80
CA THR A 54 -5.21 -13.04 8.32
C THR A 54 -6.33 -12.02 8.14
N ASN A 55 -7.57 -12.44 8.37
CA ASN A 55 -8.71 -11.54 8.35
C ASN A 55 -8.64 -10.49 9.45
N GLU A 56 -8.06 -10.82 10.60
CA GLU A 56 -7.81 -9.86 11.68
C GLU A 56 -6.83 -8.77 11.23
N ASP A 57 -5.78 -9.12 10.48
CA ASP A 57 -4.86 -8.14 9.92
C ASP A 57 -5.57 -7.20 8.94
N ARG A 58 -6.47 -7.74 8.10
CA ARG A 58 -7.26 -6.95 7.14
C ARG A 58 -8.27 -6.05 7.83
N VAL A 59 -8.93 -6.53 8.87
CA VAL A 59 -9.80 -5.72 9.76
C VAL A 59 -9.00 -4.61 10.42
N ALA A 60 -7.78 -4.90 10.89
CA ALA A 60 -6.90 -3.89 11.47
C ALA A 60 -6.46 -2.85 10.43
N PHE A 61 -6.13 -3.29 9.20
CA PHE A 61 -5.81 -2.41 8.08
C PHE A 61 -6.97 -1.46 7.77
N LEU A 62 -8.18 -1.99 7.55
CA LEU A 62 -9.35 -1.19 7.21
C LEU A 62 -9.79 -0.26 8.34
N SER A 63 -9.62 -0.68 9.60
CA SER A 63 -9.84 0.21 10.76
C SER A 63 -8.87 1.38 10.79
N ARG A 64 -7.62 1.14 10.37
CA ARG A 64 -6.56 2.14 10.37
C ARG A 64 -6.64 3.08 9.17
N PHE A 65 -6.88 2.55 7.98
CA PHE A 65 -6.77 3.32 6.74
C PHE A 65 -8.11 3.69 6.11
N GLY A 66 -9.19 2.99 6.47
CA GLY A 66 -10.52 3.13 5.87
C GLY A 66 -10.82 2.00 4.88
N PHE A 67 -12.02 2.02 4.31
CA PHE A 67 -12.40 1.09 3.24
C PHE A 67 -11.60 1.36 1.97
N LEU A 68 -11.49 0.34 1.12
CA LEU A 68 -10.75 0.43 -0.14
C LEU A 68 -11.41 1.41 -1.13
N ARG A 69 -12.74 1.53 -1.07
CA ARG A 69 -13.59 2.38 -1.90
C ARG A 69 -14.59 3.14 -1.03
N GLN A 70 -15.26 4.16 -1.60
CA GLN A 70 -16.20 5.03 -0.86
C GLN A 70 -17.53 4.35 -0.54
N ASP A 71 -17.82 3.19 -1.15
CA ASP A 71 -18.99 2.39 -0.83
C ASP A 71 -18.88 1.89 0.61
N LYS A 72 -19.57 2.59 1.53
CA LYS A 72 -19.70 2.26 2.95
C LYS A 72 -20.46 0.94 3.20
N GLY A 73 -20.51 0.02 2.23
CA GLY A 73 -21.34 -1.17 2.25
C GLY A 73 -20.76 -2.32 1.42
N TRP A 74 -20.48 -3.42 2.11
CA TRP A 74 -20.38 -4.78 1.59
C TRP A 74 -19.33 -5.06 0.52
N LEU A 75 -18.14 -4.49 0.65
CA LEU A 75 -16.96 -5.22 0.19
C LEU A 75 -16.84 -6.47 1.07
N GLY A 76 -17.15 -7.63 0.48
CA GLY A 76 -16.87 -8.91 1.11
C GLY A 76 -15.37 -9.04 1.39
N MET A 77 -14.99 -9.84 2.39
CA MET A 77 -13.57 -10.07 2.68
C MET A 77 -12.81 -10.55 1.45
N THR A 78 -13.45 -11.37 0.61
CA THR A 78 -12.94 -11.81 -0.69
C THR A 78 -12.56 -10.64 -1.61
N GLY A 79 -13.31 -9.55 -1.61
CA GLY A 79 -12.97 -8.38 -2.42
C GLY A 79 -11.68 -7.69 -1.93
N VAL A 80 -11.48 -7.65 -0.61
CA VAL A 80 -10.23 -7.14 -0.01
C VAL A 80 -9.05 -8.04 -0.36
N GLU A 81 -9.24 -9.35 -0.32
CA GLU A 81 -8.22 -10.34 -0.71
C GLU A 81 -7.84 -10.22 -2.19
N VAL A 82 -8.82 -10.12 -3.08
CA VAL A 82 -8.58 -9.92 -4.52
C VAL A 82 -7.79 -8.64 -4.77
N GLU A 83 -8.14 -7.55 -4.09
CA GLU A 83 -7.39 -6.29 -4.22
C GLU A 83 -5.99 -6.38 -3.62
N GLN A 84 -5.82 -7.08 -2.49
CA GLN A 84 -4.52 -7.35 -1.88
C GLN A 84 -3.60 -8.13 -2.84
N ASP A 85 -4.10 -9.22 -3.41
CA ASP A 85 -3.35 -10.09 -4.32
C ASP A 85 -2.94 -9.33 -5.58
N ARG A 86 -3.86 -8.52 -6.12
CA ARG A 86 -3.60 -7.70 -7.31
C ARG A 86 -2.54 -6.63 -7.05
N LEU A 87 -2.59 -5.93 -5.91
CA LEU A 87 -1.56 -4.96 -5.52
C LEU A 87 -0.20 -5.63 -5.31
N SER A 88 -0.20 -6.82 -4.69
CA SER A 88 1.02 -7.60 -4.48
C SER A 88 1.65 -8.01 -5.82
N ALA A 89 0.85 -8.58 -6.74
CA ALA A 89 1.29 -8.94 -8.08
C ALA A 89 1.86 -7.74 -8.83
N SER A 90 1.20 -6.57 -8.68
CA SER A 90 1.59 -5.31 -9.30
C SER A 90 2.95 -4.77 -8.83
N LEU A 91 3.44 -5.20 -7.66
CA LEU A 91 4.74 -4.84 -7.11
C LEU A 91 5.84 -5.90 -7.34
N THR A 92 5.45 -7.16 -7.58
CA THR A 92 6.39 -8.27 -7.79
C THR A 92 6.70 -8.52 -9.25
N GLU A 93 5.78 -8.19 -10.17
CA GLU A 93 5.92 -8.55 -11.58
C GLU A 93 6.32 -7.36 -12.45
N PRO A 94 7.24 -7.61 -13.37
CA PRO A 94 6.99 -7.26 -14.77
C PRO A 94 6.90 -8.50 -15.67
N SER A 95 6.90 -9.71 -15.10
CA SER A 95 7.52 -10.89 -15.72
C SER A 95 6.67 -12.16 -15.94
N LEU A 96 5.35 -12.18 -15.66
CA LEU A 96 4.53 -13.36 -16.02
C LEU A 96 4.03 -13.36 -17.47
N SER A 97 4.22 -12.27 -18.23
CA SER A 97 4.07 -12.34 -19.67
C SER A 97 5.28 -13.04 -20.27
N PHE A 98 5.05 -14.07 -21.11
CA PHE A 98 6.08 -14.74 -21.93
C PHE A 98 6.85 -13.78 -22.87
N ILE A 99 6.45 -12.50 -22.89
CA ILE A 99 7.10 -11.38 -23.55
C ILE A 99 7.31 -10.33 -22.46
N PRO A 100 8.56 -9.91 -22.15
CA PRO A 100 8.79 -8.82 -21.21
C PRO A 100 8.10 -7.57 -21.76
N LEU A 101 7.08 -7.07 -21.08
CA LEU A 101 6.53 -5.76 -21.43
C LEU A 101 7.56 -4.69 -21.01
N PRO A 102 7.79 -3.66 -21.84
CA PRO A 102 8.50 -2.47 -21.40
C PRO A 102 7.87 -1.94 -20.09
N GLN A 103 8.71 -1.51 -19.14
CA GLN A 103 8.27 -1.03 -17.82
C GLN A 103 7.16 0.03 -17.88
N ILE A 104 7.15 0.84 -18.95
CA ILE A 104 6.14 1.87 -19.23
C ILE A 104 4.76 1.24 -19.50
N GLU A 105 4.69 0.17 -20.29
CA GLU A 105 3.43 -0.53 -20.59
C GLU A 105 2.87 -1.20 -19.34
N TYR A 106 3.74 -1.77 -18.51
CA TYR A 106 3.36 -2.35 -17.24
C TYR A 106 2.80 -1.30 -16.25
N ALA A 107 3.49 -0.17 -16.07
CA ALA A 107 3.02 0.91 -15.22
C ALA A 107 1.67 1.46 -15.71
N ASN A 108 1.50 1.61 -17.02
CA ASN A 108 0.22 2.02 -17.62
C ASN A 108 -0.88 0.97 -17.40
N GLN A 109 -0.55 -0.32 -17.47
CA GLN A 109 -1.49 -1.41 -17.20
C GLN A 109 -1.97 -1.40 -15.75
N VAL A 110 -1.07 -1.19 -14.78
CA VAL A 110 -1.43 -1.08 -13.35
C VAL A 110 -2.39 0.09 -13.10
N MET A 111 -2.16 1.24 -13.76
CA MET A 111 -3.00 2.43 -13.56
C MET A 111 -4.34 2.38 -14.30
N ASN A 112 -4.34 1.90 -15.55
CA ASN A 112 -5.48 2.04 -16.45
C ASN A 112 -6.29 0.75 -16.65
N GLU A 113 -5.67 -0.39 -16.39
CA GLU A 113 -6.25 -1.71 -16.61
C GLU A 113 -6.33 -2.49 -15.29
N GLN A 114 -6.64 -3.78 -15.36
CA GLN A 114 -6.75 -4.68 -14.20
C GLN A 114 -7.69 -4.20 -13.08
N GLY A 115 -8.70 -3.38 -13.39
CA GLY A 115 -9.77 -3.05 -12.44
C GLY A 115 -9.47 -1.94 -11.44
N TYR A 116 -8.30 -1.28 -11.50
CA TYR A 116 -8.06 -0.06 -10.70
C TYR A 116 -8.72 1.18 -11.31
N GLN A 117 -8.74 1.30 -12.65
CA GLN A 117 -9.19 2.50 -13.39
C GLN A 117 -8.93 3.76 -12.57
N VAL A 118 -7.64 4.05 -12.33
CA VAL A 118 -7.24 5.07 -11.38
C VAL A 118 -7.81 6.42 -11.81
N SER A 119 -8.68 6.95 -10.96
CA SER A 119 -9.34 8.23 -11.17
C SER A 119 -8.61 9.28 -10.34
N LEU A 120 -8.04 10.27 -11.03
CA LEU A 120 -7.28 11.37 -10.43
C LEU A 120 -7.95 12.69 -10.77
N ARG A 121 -8.28 13.46 -9.74
CA ARG A 121 -8.73 14.84 -9.90
C ARG A 121 -7.56 15.80 -9.70
N PRO A 122 -7.11 16.53 -10.74
CA PRO A 122 -6.08 17.55 -10.58
C PRO A 122 -6.64 18.77 -9.84
N ALA A 123 -5.84 19.36 -8.96
CA ALA A 123 -6.15 20.61 -8.25
C ALA A 123 -4.88 21.42 -8.01
N PHE A 124 -5.02 22.75 -7.86
CA PHE A 124 -3.94 23.59 -7.34
C PHE A 124 -4.16 23.86 -5.86
N GLU A 125 -3.14 23.61 -5.05
CA GLU A 125 -3.17 23.86 -3.61
C GLU A 125 -2.00 24.77 -3.20
N GLU A 126 -2.21 25.59 -2.18
CA GLU A 126 -1.14 26.40 -1.58
C GLU A 126 -0.24 25.50 -0.72
N PHE A 127 1.07 25.56 -0.96
CA PHE A 127 2.05 24.79 -0.20
C PHE A 127 2.94 25.71 0.61
N GLY A 128 2.70 25.81 1.92
CA GLY A 128 3.58 26.53 2.86
C GLY A 128 3.81 28.02 2.55
N GLY A 129 2.92 28.67 1.80
CA GLY A 129 3.08 30.06 1.35
C GLY A 129 4.07 30.26 0.20
N GLU A 130 4.63 29.18 -0.38
CA GLU A 130 5.63 29.22 -1.45
C GLU A 130 5.03 29.21 -2.87
N GLY A 131 3.70 29.30 -2.98
CA GLY A 131 2.97 29.32 -4.24
C GLY A 131 2.04 28.11 -4.46
N LEU A 132 1.32 28.15 -5.58
CA LEU A 132 0.40 27.09 -5.99
C LEU A 132 1.17 25.90 -6.54
N ARG A 133 0.85 24.69 -6.08
CA ARG A 133 1.37 23.43 -6.63
C ARG A 133 0.23 22.59 -7.19
N LEU A 134 0.49 21.94 -8.32
CA LEU A 134 -0.41 20.92 -8.87
C LEU A 134 -0.37 19.67 -8.00
N VAL A 135 -1.53 19.27 -7.50
CA VAL A 135 -1.76 18.07 -6.69
C VAL A 135 -2.78 17.17 -7.41
N LEU A 136 -2.52 15.87 -7.43
CA LEU A 136 -3.45 14.87 -7.96
C LEU A 136 -4.16 14.19 -6.80
N HIS A 137 -5.50 14.17 -6.86
CA HIS A 137 -6.34 13.54 -5.84
C HIS A 137 -6.97 12.26 -6.35
N PRO A 138 -6.51 11.08 -5.88
CA PRO A 138 -7.25 9.84 -6.06
C PRO A 138 -8.62 9.93 -5.39
N ASP A 139 -9.61 9.24 -5.94
CA ASP A 139 -10.98 9.20 -5.40
C ASP A 139 -11.25 8.04 -4.44
N SER A 140 -10.28 7.13 -4.29
CA SER A 140 -10.36 5.96 -3.42
C SER A 140 -9.01 5.56 -2.82
N LEU A 141 -9.05 4.81 -1.71
CA LEU A 141 -7.84 4.24 -1.10
C LEU A 141 -7.16 3.22 -2.02
N SER A 142 -7.92 2.43 -2.76
CA SER A 142 -7.38 1.55 -3.82
C SER A 142 -6.63 2.32 -4.88
N SER A 143 -7.21 3.41 -5.42
CA SER A 143 -6.55 4.24 -6.42
C SER A 143 -5.29 4.92 -5.87
N PHE A 144 -5.32 5.35 -4.60
CA PHE A 144 -4.14 5.89 -3.94
C PHE A 144 -3.01 4.85 -3.80
N MET A 145 -3.33 3.63 -3.36
CA MET A 145 -2.35 2.54 -3.29
C MET A 145 -1.82 2.13 -4.67
N ALA A 146 -2.66 2.11 -5.71
CA ALA A 146 -2.22 1.88 -7.08
C ALA A 146 -1.23 2.96 -7.55
N MET A 147 -1.42 4.22 -7.15
CA MET A 147 -0.44 5.27 -7.40
C MET A 147 0.87 5.05 -6.65
N GLU A 148 0.85 4.57 -5.40
CA GLU A 148 2.08 4.19 -4.69
C GLU A 148 2.86 3.10 -5.44
N VAL A 149 2.15 2.13 -6.04
CA VAL A 149 2.76 1.10 -6.89
C VAL A 149 3.38 1.72 -8.15
N ALA A 150 2.65 2.59 -8.85
CA ALA A 150 3.17 3.28 -10.04
C ALA A 150 4.41 4.11 -9.73
N LEU A 151 4.42 4.82 -8.59
CA LEU A 151 5.57 5.59 -8.11
C LEU A 151 6.75 4.70 -7.74
N ALA A 152 6.51 3.51 -7.18
CA ALA A 152 7.56 2.54 -6.93
C ALA A 152 8.24 2.09 -8.24
N HIS A 153 7.46 1.83 -9.29
CA HIS A 153 8.01 1.53 -10.62
C HIS A 153 8.75 2.72 -11.24
N GLU A 154 8.19 3.94 -11.18
CA GLU A 154 8.84 5.16 -11.66
C GLU A 154 10.22 5.36 -11.00
N ALA A 155 10.28 5.18 -9.68
CA ALA A 155 11.49 5.35 -8.90
C ALA A 155 12.51 4.20 -9.07
N GLY A 156 12.11 3.07 -9.67
CA GLY A 156 12.92 1.85 -9.69
C GLY A 156 13.09 1.21 -8.30
N ALA A 157 12.11 1.41 -7.41
CA ALA A 157 12.05 0.71 -6.14
C ALA A 157 11.60 -0.75 -6.36
N ALA A 158 12.17 -1.67 -5.60
CA ALA A 158 11.90 -3.11 -5.73
C ALA A 158 11.31 -3.67 -4.43
N LEU A 159 10.28 -4.52 -4.57
CA LEU A 159 9.75 -5.30 -3.47
C LEU A 159 10.69 -6.43 -3.11
N THR A 160 10.96 -6.59 -1.82
CA THR A 160 11.76 -7.69 -1.26
C THR A 160 11.13 -8.17 0.05
N MET A 161 11.56 -9.35 0.51
CA MET A 161 11.03 -9.98 1.72
C MET A 161 12.07 -9.98 2.83
N CYS A 162 11.67 -9.60 4.04
CA CYS A 162 12.56 -9.54 5.20
C CYS A 162 13.02 -10.94 5.63
N GLU A 163 14.34 -11.16 5.69
CA GLU A 163 14.94 -12.45 6.10
C GLU A 163 14.60 -12.86 7.54
N HIS A 164 14.12 -11.93 8.38
CA HIS A 164 13.77 -12.21 9.78
C HIS A 164 12.28 -12.48 9.99
N CYS A 165 11.40 -11.59 9.52
CA CYS A 165 9.96 -11.65 9.80
C CYS A 165 9.11 -12.06 8.58
N GLY A 166 9.70 -12.17 7.40
CA GLY A 166 9.02 -12.54 6.16
C GLY A 166 8.02 -11.48 5.66
N LYS A 167 8.07 -10.25 6.18
CA LYS A 167 7.24 -9.14 5.66
C LYS A 167 7.87 -8.55 4.39
N SER A 168 7.04 -8.21 3.43
CA SER A 168 7.42 -7.49 2.22
C SER A 168 7.73 -6.03 2.55
N PHE A 169 8.77 -5.47 1.93
CA PHE A 169 9.17 -4.08 2.04
C PHE A 169 9.84 -3.60 0.76
N LEU A 170 9.85 -2.30 0.51
CA LEU A 170 10.52 -1.72 -0.66
C LEU A 170 12.00 -1.42 -0.37
N THR A 171 12.82 -1.52 -1.41
CA THR A 171 14.23 -1.13 -1.43
C THR A 171 14.54 -0.30 -2.66
N GLY A 172 15.60 0.51 -2.63
CA GLY A 172 15.98 1.35 -3.76
C GLY A 172 15.58 2.82 -3.57
N PRO A 173 15.55 3.62 -4.65
CA PRO A 173 15.31 5.06 -4.57
C PRO A 173 14.00 5.40 -3.84
N LEU A 174 14.00 6.50 -3.07
CA LEU A 174 12.86 7.01 -2.29
C LEU A 174 12.36 6.10 -1.15
N THR A 175 12.98 4.95 -0.90
CA THR A 175 12.54 4.01 0.17
C THR A 175 13.29 4.18 1.49
N GLY A 176 14.26 5.10 1.55
CA GLY A 176 15.20 5.23 2.68
C GLY A 176 16.14 4.04 2.85
N ARG A 177 16.06 3.03 1.97
CA ARG A 177 16.74 1.74 2.11
C ARG A 177 17.63 1.46 0.90
N ARG A 178 18.78 0.86 1.18
CA ARG A 178 19.71 0.38 0.15
C ARG A 178 19.05 -0.74 -0.67
N SER A 179 19.39 -0.85 -1.95
CA SER A 179 18.89 -1.89 -2.86
C SER A 179 19.16 -3.33 -2.39
N HIS A 180 20.20 -3.54 -1.57
CA HIS A 180 20.57 -4.85 -1.03
C HIS A 180 20.14 -5.03 0.45
N ALA A 181 19.20 -4.22 0.95
CA ALA A 181 18.72 -4.37 2.31
C ALA A 181 18.00 -5.72 2.50
N LYS A 182 18.33 -6.42 3.59
CA LYS A 182 17.82 -7.77 3.92
C LYS A 182 16.70 -7.76 4.95
N TYR A 183 16.54 -6.65 5.67
CA TYR A 183 15.62 -6.53 6.80
C TYR A 183 14.77 -5.28 6.63
N CYS A 184 13.48 -5.40 6.91
CA CYS A 184 12.52 -4.29 6.76
C CYS A 184 12.72 -3.16 7.79
N SER A 185 13.41 -3.44 8.90
CA SER A 185 13.66 -2.51 10.01
C SER A 185 14.94 -2.87 10.77
N ASP A 186 15.50 -1.89 11.48
CA ASP A 186 16.66 -2.11 12.36
C ASP A 186 16.36 -3.13 13.46
N ARG A 187 15.13 -3.12 14.01
CA ARG A 187 14.65 -4.13 14.97
C ARG A 187 14.81 -5.55 14.43
N CYS A 188 14.42 -5.79 13.18
CA CYS A 188 14.55 -7.12 12.56
C CYS A 188 16.02 -7.50 12.33
N ARG A 189 16.86 -6.54 11.93
CA ARG A 189 18.31 -6.73 11.75
C ARG A 189 18.97 -7.15 13.07
N VAL A 190 18.69 -6.44 14.16
CA VAL A 190 19.24 -6.74 15.50
C VAL A 190 18.74 -8.08 16.00
N ALA A 191 17.45 -8.41 15.83
CA ALA A 191 16.89 -9.69 16.24
C ALA A 191 17.52 -10.88 15.47
N ALA A 192 17.71 -10.75 14.15
CA ALA A 192 18.42 -11.74 13.35
C ALA A 192 19.88 -11.93 13.79
N MET A 193 20.58 -10.82 14.09
CA MET A 193 21.95 -10.85 14.58
C MET A 193 22.06 -11.57 15.93
N ARG A 194 21.14 -11.28 16.87
CA ARG A 194 21.07 -11.96 18.18
C ARG A 194 20.83 -13.47 18.01
N LYS A 195 19.88 -13.87 17.15
CA LYS A 195 19.60 -15.28 16.86
C LYS A 195 20.83 -16.01 16.32
N ARG A 196 21.58 -15.39 15.40
CA ARG A 196 22.81 -15.97 14.84
C ARG A 196 23.93 -16.11 15.87
N ASN A 197 24.07 -15.14 16.78
CA ASN A 197 25.10 -15.21 17.81
C ASN A 197 24.79 -16.28 18.87
N ALA A 198 23.51 -16.47 19.22
CA ALA A 198 23.10 -17.56 20.11
C ALA A 198 23.44 -18.95 19.53
N ALA A 199 23.17 -19.15 18.23
CA ALA A 199 23.45 -20.42 17.54
C ALA A 199 24.94 -20.72 17.31
N LYS A 200 25.85 -19.77 17.57
CA LYS A 200 27.32 -19.96 17.48
C LYS A 200 27.97 -20.22 18.84
N GLY A 201 27.23 -20.04 19.93
CA GLY A 201 27.69 -20.27 21.30
C GLY A 201 27.32 -21.65 21.86
N GLU A 202 26.60 -22.46 21.08
CA GLU A 202 26.44 -23.91 21.24
C GLU A 202 27.49 -24.64 20.40
#